data_AF-A0A915CBT2-F1
#
_entry.id   AF-A0A915CBT2-F1
#
_cell.length_a   1.000
_cell.length_b   1.000
_cell.length_c   1.000
_cell.angle_alpha   90.00
_cell.angle_beta   90.00
_cell.angle_gamma   90.00
#
_symmetry.space_group_name_H-M   'P 1'
#
loop_
_entity.id
_entity.type
_entity.pdbx_description
1 polymer ?
#
loop_
_entity_poly.entity_id
_entity_poly.type
_entity_poly.pdbx_seq_one_letter_code
_entity_poly.pdbx_strand_id
1 'polypeptide(L)'
;PYQNQQALLNEYADCVAARAFLRMAELPIHLEERPNAEFMSPTGKVPFLKLQNIIVPEFIPIVDFVAKKGVRLSSGLTDAQRADMFAHIALIEEVLKNAELYIIWLEDSTYSEVTRRRYGSV
;
A
#
# COMPACT_ATOMS: atom_id res chain seq x y z
N PRO A 1 7.82 12.43 17.09
CA PRO A 1 7.13 11.29 17.73
C PRO A 1 7.07 10.11 16.76
N TYR A 2 7.90 9.08 17.01
CA TYR A 2 7.83 7.83 16.25
C TYR A 2 6.43 7.26 16.45
N GLN A 3 5.64 7.17 15.38
CA GLN A 3 4.25 6.71 15.45
C GLN A 3 4.22 5.33 16.11
N ASN A 4 3.26 5.09 17.02
CA ASN A 4 3.00 3.81 17.69
C ASN A 4 2.45 2.75 16.70
N GLN A 5 2.96 2.72 15.47
CA GLN A 5 2.45 1.91 14.38
C GLN A 5 3.50 0.86 14.00
N GLN A 6 3.05 -0.40 13.94
CA GLN A 6 3.84 -1.58 13.59
C GLN A 6 4.32 -1.52 12.11
N ALA A 7 3.57 -0.82 11.26
CA ALA A 7 3.84 -0.74 9.83
C ALA A 7 5.21 -0.11 9.52
N LEU A 8 5.94 -0.78 8.63
CA LEU A 8 7.16 -0.26 8.03
C LEU A 8 6.84 0.87 7.04
N LEU A 9 7.87 1.59 6.61
CA LEU A 9 7.70 2.76 5.75
C LEU A 9 7.04 2.40 4.40
N ASN A 10 7.48 1.31 3.79
CA ASN A 10 6.94 0.80 2.53
C ASN A 10 5.47 0.37 2.66
N GLU A 11 5.12 -0.30 3.76
CA GLU A 11 3.76 -0.74 4.05
C GLU A 11 2.82 0.46 4.29
N TYR A 12 3.32 1.45 5.02
CA TYR A 12 2.61 2.69 5.27
C TYR A 12 2.38 3.48 3.96
N ALA A 13 3.38 3.53 3.08
CA ALA A 13 3.25 4.16 1.77
C ALA A 13 2.13 3.51 0.93
N ASP A 14 2.10 2.18 0.87
CA ASP A 14 1.03 1.43 0.18
C ASP A 14 -0.35 1.71 0.80
N CYS A 15 -0.44 1.77 2.14
CA CYS A 15 -1.69 2.08 2.85
C CYS A 15 -2.18 3.50 2.54
N VAL A 16 -1.27 4.48 2.50
CA VAL A 16 -1.60 5.86 2.15
C VAL A 16 -2.03 5.96 0.68
N ALA A 17 -1.36 5.25 -0.23
CA ALA A 17 -1.72 5.21 -1.65
C ALA A 17 -3.15 4.67 -1.84
N ALA A 18 -3.48 3.52 -1.23
CA ALA A 18 -4.82 2.95 -1.29
C ALA A 18 -5.87 3.89 -0.68
N ARG A 19 -5.59 4.49 0.48
CA ARG A 19 -6.49 5.44 1.13
C ARG A 19 -6.73 6.68 0.27
N ALA A 20 -5.67 7.24 -0.33
CA ALA A 20 -5.77 8.41 -1.19
C ALA A 20 -6.62 8.10 -2.43
N PHE A 21 -6.34 6.97 -3.10
CA PHE A 21 -7.12 6.51 -4.24
C PHE A 21 -8.61 6.37 -3.91
N LEU A 22 -8.95 5.67 -2.83
CA LEU A 22 -10.35 5.45 -2.44
C LEU A 22 -11.07 6.76 -2.07
N ARG A 23 -10.36 7.71 -1.44
CA ARG A 23 -10.91 9.05 -1.14
C ARG A 23 -11.13 9.88 -2.41
N MET A 24 -10.19 9.84 -3.35
CA MET A 24 -10.33 10.52 -4.65
C MET A 24 -11.46 9.92 -5.48
N ALA A 25 -11.73 8.63 -5.31
CA ALA A 25 -12.88 7.94 -5.90
C ALA A 25 -14.21 8.21 -5.17
N GLU A 26 -14.22 9.08 -4.15
CA GLU A 26 -15.39 9.46 -3.35
C GLU A 26 -16.12 8.27 -2.70
N LEU A 27 -15.39 7.18 -2.41
CA LEU A 27 -15.97 5.99 -1.80
C LEU A 27 -16.05 6.13 -0.28
N PRO A 28 -17.15 5.66 0.35
CA PRO A 28 -17.26 5.62 1.80
C PRO A 28 -16.29 4.57 2.35
N ILE A 29 -15.21 5.01 2.99
CA ILE A 29 -14.21 4.13 3.58
C ILE A 29 -14.16 4.25 5.10
N HIS A 30 -13.97 3.11 5.75
CA HIS A 30 -13.64 3.04 7.17
C HIS A 30 -12.22 2.50 7.31
N LEU A 31 -11.33 3.28 7.95
CA LEU A 31 -9.97 2.86 8.23
C LEU A 31 -9.94 2.15 9.57
N GLU A 32 -9.45 0.92 9.57
CA GLU A 32 -9.30 0.10 10.76
C GLU A 32 -7.86 -0.40 10.83
N GLU A 33 -7.10 0.14 11.80
CA GLU A 33 -5.75 -0.32 12.08
C GLU A 33 -5.83 -1.45 13.12
N ARG A 34 -5.15 -2.56 12.84
CA ARG A 34 -5.09 -3.73 13.72
C ARG A 34 -3.64 -4.15 13.89
N PRO A 35 -3.21 -4.56 15.10
CA PRO A 35 -1.96 -5.28 15.23
C PRO A 35 -2.05 -6.58 14.41
N ASN A 36 -0.94 -7.00 13.81
CA ASN A 36 -0.86 -8.24 13.03
C ASN A 36 -1.81 -8.25 11.81
N ALA A 37 -2.12 -7.08 11.24
CA ALA A 37 -2.99 -6.94 10.07
C ALA A 37 -2.46 -7.70 8.84
N GLU A 38 -1.14 -7.84 8.71
CA GLU A 38 -0.49 -8.65 7.69
C GLU A 38 -0.98 -10.10 7.69
N PHE A 39 -1.26 -10.68 8.85
CA PHE A 39 -1.79 -12.05 8.99
C PHE A 39 -3.27 -12.18 8.63
N MET A 40 -4.01 -11.07 8.55
CA MET A 40 -5.39 -11.05 8.09
C MET A 40 -5.47 -11.02 6.55
N SER A 41 -4.39 -10.62 5.88
CA SER A 41 -4.30 -10.54 4.43
C SER A 41 -3.95 -11.91 3.84
N PRO A 42 -4.63 -12.37 2.78
CA PRO A 42 -4.28 -13.64 2.12
C PRO A 42 -2.87 -13.62 1.50
N THR A 43 -2.28 -12.44 1.28
CA THR A 43 -0.92 -12.29 0.74
C THR A 43 0.13 -12.01 1.80
N GLY A 44 -0.26 -11.88 3.08
CA GLY A 44 0.67 -11.48 4.13
C GLY A 44 1.10 -10.00 4.04
N LYS A 45 0.39 -9.18 3.26
CA LYS A 45 0.73 -7.76 3.03
C LYS A 45 -0.44 -6.84 3.31
N VAL A 46 -0.13 -5.64 3.79
CA VAL A 46 -1.06 -4.51 3.91
C VAL A 46 -0.78 -3.49 2.80
N PRO A 47 -1.77 -2.68 2.37
CA PRO A 47 -3.18 -2.69 2.78
C PRO A 47 -3.99 -3.81 2.12
N PHE A 48 -5.16 -4.09 2.67
CA PHE A 48 -6.20 -4.88 2.00
C PHE A 48 -7.57 -4.23 2.21
N LEU A 49 -8.42 -4.30 1.19
CA LEU A 49 -9.81 -3.86 1.27
C LEU A 49 -10.68 -5.03 1.70
N LYS A 50 -11.42 -4.86 2.80
CA LYS A 50 -12.42 -5.83 3.26
C LYS A 50 -13.82 -5.34 2.90
N LEU A 51 -14.54 -6.12 2.12
CA LEU A 51 -15.95 -5.90 1.79
C LEU A 51 -16.76 -7.15 2.14
N GLN A 52 -17.43 -7.13 3.30
CA GLN A 52 -18.16 -8.29 3.84
C GLN A 52 -17.27 -9.54 3.91
N ASN A 53 -17.45 -10.49 2.97
CA ASN A 53 -16.69 -11.75 2.88
C ASN A 53 -15.58 -11.72 1.82
N ILE A 54 -15.38 -10.60 1.14
CA ILE A 54 -14.35 -10.44 0.12
C ILE A 54 -13.18 -9.65 0.70
N ILE A 55 -11.96 -10.17 0.53
CA ILE A 55 -10.72 -9.46 0.84
C ILE A 55 -9.96 -9.25 -0.46
N VAL A 56 -9.60 -8.00 -0.75
CA VAL A 56 -8.80 -7.61 -1.91
C VAL A 56 -7.48 -7.04 -1.40
N PRO A 57 -6.37 -7.80 -1.46
CA PRO A 57 -5.08 -7.35 -0.97
C PRO A 57 -4.37 -6.44 -1.98
N GLU A 58 -3.47 -5.60 -1.47
CA GLU A 58 -2.53 -4.76 -2.24
C GLU A 58 -3.19 -3.63 -3.06
N PHE A 59 -2.38 -2.62 -3.41
CA PHE A 59 -2.88 -1.39 -4.03
C PHE A 59 -3.47 -1.61 -5.43
N ILE A 60 -2.74 -2.24 -6.34
CA ILE A 60 -3.19 -2.44 -7.73
C ILE A 60 -4.47 -3.30 -7.81
N PRO A 61 -4.59 -4.44 -7.10
CA PRO A 61 -5.84 -5.18 -7.10
C PRO A 61 -7.04 -4.41 -6.53
N ILE A 62 -6.82 -3.52 -5.54
CA ILE A 62 -7.88 -2.62 -5.05
C ILE A 62 -8.34 -1.66 -6.17
N VAL A 63 -7.40 -1.06 -6.90
CA VAL A 63 -7.71 -0.18 -8.04
C VAL A 63 -8.51 -0.93 -9.10
N ASP A 64 -8.08 -2.14 -9.46
CA ASP A 64 -8.77 -2.98 -10.44
C ASP A 64 -10.15 -3.43 -9.97
N PHE A 65 -10.30 -3.75 -8.69
CA PHE A 65 -11.59 -4.11 -8.09
C PHE A 65 -12.59 -2.95 -8.19
N VAL A 66 -12.16 -1.73 -7.84
CA VAL A 66 -12.98 -0.52 -7.95
C VAL A 66 -13.31 -0.20 -9.42
N ALA A 67 -12.35 -0.38 -10.33
CA ALA A 67 -12.55 -0.23 -11.76
C ALA A 67 -13.57 -1.21 -12.34
N LYS A 68 -13.63 -2.45 -11.84
CA LYS A 68 -14.67 -3.45 -12.19
C LYS A 68 -16.05 -3.07 -11.67
N LYS A 69 -16.15 -2.22 -10.65
CA LYS A 69 -17.41 -1.67 -10.13
C LYS A 69 -17.83 -0.36 -10.82
N GLY A 70 -17.08 0.07 -11.84
CA GLY A 70 -17.44 1.20 -12.70
C GLY A 70 -16.80 2.54 -12.31
N VAL A 71 -15.97 2.59 -11.27
CA VAL A 71 -15.28 3.82 -10.84
C VAL A 71 -13.84 3.79 -11.31
N ARG A 72 -13.44 4.74 -12.16
CA ARG A 72 -12.11 4.78 -12.79
C ARG A 72 -11.60 6.22 -12.86
N LEU A 73 -10.60 6.54 -12.03
CA LEU A 73 -9.95 7.86 -12.02
C LEU A 73 -9.15 8.13 -13.31
N SER A 74 -8.70 7.09 -14.00
CA SER A 74 -7.93 7.18 -15.25
C SER A 74 -8.79 7.19 -16.52
N SER A 75 -10.11 7.41 -16.41
CA SER A 75 -11.01 7.37 -17.59
C SER A 75 -10.73 8.48 -18.60
N GLY A 76 -10.24 9.63 -18.14
CA GLY A 76 -9.92 10.78 -19.01
C GLY A 76 -8.53 10.72 -19.65
N LEU A 77 -7.72 9.69 -19.37
CA LEU A 77 -6.36 9.58 -19.90
C LEU A 77 -6.36 8.92 -21.27
N THR A 78 -5.53 9.45 -22.17
CA THR A 78 -5.21 8.80 -23.45
C THR A 78 -4.42 7.51 -23.23
N ASP A 79 -4.34 6.67 -24.25
CA ASP A 79 -3.58 5.41 -24.17
C ASP A 79 -2.09 5.64 -23.88
N ALA A 80 -1.50 6.69 -24.46
CA ALA A 80 -0.12 7.09 -24.19
C ALA A 80 0.06 7.52 -22.72
N GLN A 81 -0.82 8.38 -22.20
CA GLN A 81 -0.77 8.82 -20.80
C GLN A 81 -0.97 7.65 -19.83
N ARG A 82 -1.81 6.68 -20.19
CA ARG A 82 -2.03 5.47 -19.41
C ARG A 82 -0.79 4.57 -19.41
N ALA A 83 -0.12 4.44 -20.55
CA ALA A 83 1.15 3.72 -20.64
C ALA A 83 2.23 4.38 -19.77
N ASP A 84 2.36 5.71 -19.82
CA ASP A 84 3.29 6.46 -18.96
C ASP A 84 2.97 6.28 -17.48
N MET A 85 1.69 6.36 -17.11
CA MET A 85 1.23 6.10 -15.73
C MET A 85 1.66 4.71 -15.25
N PHE A 86 1.46 3.66 -16.06
CA PHE A 86 1.89 2.31 -15.69
C PHE A 86 3.41 2.16 -15.62
N ALA A 87 4.15 2.84 -16.50
CA ALA A 87 5.61 2.88 -16.44
C ALA A 87 6.10 3.52 -15.13
N HIS A 88 5.48 4.61 -14.68
CA HIS A 88 5.80 5.24 -13.41
C HIS A 88 5.44 4.38 -12.20
N ILE A 89 4.29 3.70 -12.21
CA ILE A 89 3.91 2.74 -11.18
C ILE A 89 4.95 1.62 -11.09
N ALA A 90 5.35 1.05 -12.23
CA ALA A 90 6.35 -0.01 -12.28
C ALA A 90 7.72 0.46 -11.75
N LEU A 91 8.14 1.69 -12.07
CA LEU A 91 9.37 2.26 -11.51
C LEU A 91 9.32 2.34 -9.97
N ILE A 92 8.20 2.77 -9.41
CA ILE A 92 8.03 2.88 -7.96
C ILE A 92 8.06 1.49 -7.32
N GLU A 93 7.27 0.54 -7.81
CA GLU A 93 7.14 -0.79 -7.23
C GLU A 93 8.39 -1.67 -7.41
N GLU A 94 9.02 -1.64 -8.59
CA GLU A 94 10.10 -2.58 -8.94
C GLU A 94 11.50 -2.02 -8.65
N VAL A 95 11.64 -0.70 -8.52
CA VAL A 95 12.95 -0.07 -8.27
C VAL A 95 12.97 0.62 -6.92
N LEU A 96 12.10 1.60 -6.69
CA LEU A 96 12.18 2.42 -5.49
C LEU A 96 11.82 1.64 -4.24
N LYS A 97 10.79 0.80 -4.28
CA LYS A 97 10.39 -0.07 -3.17
C LYS A 97 11.48 -1.08 -2.82
N ASN A 98 12.16 -1.64 -3.81
CA ASN A 98 13.28 -2.56 -3.58
C ASN A 98 14.48 -1.85 -2.94
N ALA A 99 14.80 -0.63 -3.40
CA ALA A 99 15.84 0.19 -2.77
C ALA A 99 15.46 0.59 -1.33
N GLU A 100 14.19 0.92 -1.11
CA GLU A 100 13.66 1.22 0.22
C GLU A 100 13.76 0.02 1.16
N LEU A 101 13.36 -1.17 0.71
CA LEU A 101 13.49 -2.41 1.50
C LEU A 101 14.95 -2.71 1.85
N TYR A 102 15.88 -2.48 0.94
CA TYR A 102 17.32 -2.60 1.23
C TYR A 102 17.72 -1.66 2.37
N ILE A 103 17.33 -0.39 2.31
CA ILE A 103 17.65 0.59 3.36
C ILE A 103 17.01 0.20 4.70
N ILE A 104 15.75 -0.24 4.68
CA ILE A 104 15.00 -0.60 5.90
C ILE A 104 15.64 -1.80 6.61
N TRP A 105 16.10 -2.80 5.86
CA TRP A 105 16.50 -4.10 6.43
C TRP A 105 18.01 -4.34 6.48
N LEU A 106 18.77 -3.80 5.53
CA LEU A 106 20.20 -4.08 5.39
C LEU A 106 21.11 -2.91 5.78
N GLU A 107 20.58 -1.70 5.92
CA GLU A 107 21.35 -0.59 6.46
C GLU A 107 21.31 -0.64 8.00
N ASP A 108 22.49 -0.80 8.60
CA ASP A 108 22.64 -1.14 10.02
C ASP A 108 22.02 -0.11 10.97
N SER A 109 22.14 1.20 10.65
CA SER A 109 21.62 2.25 11.52
C SER A 109 20.10 2.28 11.48
N THR A 110 19.49 2.23 10.30
CA THR A 110 18.04 2.17 10.08
C THR A 110 17.45 0.93 10.72
N TYR A 111 18.08 -0.23 10.54
CA TYR A 111 17.61 -1.47 11.14
C TYR A 111 17.60 -1.40 12.68
N SER A 112 18.72 -0.97 13.26
CA SER A 112 18.93 -0.97 14.71
C SER A 112 18.11 0.08 15.44
N GLU A 113 17.97 1.27 14.85
CA GLU A 113 17.32 2.41 15.47
C GLU A 113 15.81 2.43 15.23
N VAL A 114 15.35 1.94 14.06
CA VAL A 114 13.97 2.09 13.60
C VAL A 114 13.30 0.73 13.34
N THR A 115 13.78 -0.04 12.36
CA THR A 115 13.06 -1.20 11.82
C THR A 115 12.82 -2.28 12.88
N ARG A 116 13.86 -2.68 13.61
CA ARG A 116 13.75 -3.73 14.64
C ARG A 116 12.78 -3.36 15.75
N ARG A 117 12.74 -2.08 16.13
CA ARG A 117 11.85 -1.59 17.21
C ARG A 117 10.40 -1.53 16.78
N ARG A 118 10.11 -1.17 15.53
CA ARG A 118 8.75 -1.08 14.99
C ARG A 118 8.19 -2.44 14.62
N TYR A 119 8.95 -3.24 13.87
CA TYR A 119 8.50 -4.56 13.44
C TYR A 119 8.34 -5.53 14.61
N GLY A 120 9.18 -5.39 15.64
CA GLY A 120 9.14 -6.19 16.86
C GLY A 120 8.23 -5.65 17.98
N SER A 121 7.57 -4.50 17.81
CA SER A 121 6.62 -4.00 18.80
C SER A 121 5.27 -4.69 18.63
N VAL A 122 4.99 -5.67 19.50
CA VAL A 122 3.70 -6.32 19.70
C VAL A 122 3.16 -6.03 21.09
#